data_AF-X1SK02-F1
#
_entry.id   AF-X1SK02-F1
#
_cell.length_a   1.000
_cell.length_b   1.000
_cell.length_c   1.000
_cell.angle_alpha   90.00
_cell.angle_beta   90.00
_cell.angle_gamma   90.00
#
_symmetry.space_group_name_H-M   'P 1'
#
loop_
_entity.id
_entity.type
_entity.pdbx_description
1 polymer ?
#
loop_
_entity_poly.entity_id
_entity_poly.type
_entity_poly.pdbx_seq_one_letter_code
_entity_poly.pdbx_strand_id
1 'polypeptide(L)'
;MTREDVVPSELNTPLFNSFTFVKGIGVKAETKLRELGIRCWNDVVLKKCPDLFPKQMWYALWNGVNSAVEALKSLDISKLTTLIPKTQHWKLIPNFLDHIAYLDIETT
;
A
#
# COMPACT_ATOMS: atom_id res chain seq x y z
N MET A 1 25.54 9.87 -6.95
CA MET A 1 24.75 8.99 -7.83
C MET A 1 23.31 9.06 -7.35
N THR A 2 22.60 10.09 -7.77
CA THR A 2 21.23 10.43 -7.36
C THR A 2 20.27 9.64 -8.24
N ARG A 3 19.61 8.63 -7.67
CA ARG A 3 18.42 8.04 -8.30
C ARG A 3 17.24 8.95 -8.00
N GLU A 4 17.12 9.98 -8.83
CA GLU A 4 15.84 10.58 -9.15
C GLU A 4 14.92 9.48 -9.71
N ASP A 5 13.67 9.52 -9.29
CA ASP A 5 12.54 8.78 -9.83
C ASP A 5 12.55 7.25 -9.67
N VAL A 6 12.16 6.78 -8.48
CA VAL A 6 11.53 5.46 -8.37
C VAL A 6 10.23 5.53 -9.18
N VAL A 7 10.29 5.02 -10.41
CA VAL A 7 9.15 4.90 -11.30
C VAL A 7 8.09 4.02 -10.63
N PRO A 8 6.83 4.45 -10.48
CA PRO A 8 5.78 3.68 -9.81
C PRO A 8 5.48 2.31 -10.43
N SER A 9 6.04 2.01 -11.61
CA SER A 9 5.79 0.81 -12.40
C SER A 9 6.57 -0.45 -11.96
N GLU A 10 7.55 -0.35 -11.04
CA GLU A 10 8.29 -1.54 -10.56
C GLU A 10 7.71 -2.18 -9.29
N LEU A 11 6.67 -1.59 -8.72
CA LEU A 11 6.10 -2.02 -7.45
C LEU A 11 4.92 -2.99 -7.65
N ASN A 12 5.18 -4.09 -8.33
CA ASN A 12 4.24 -5.22 -8.47
C ASN A 12 4.25 -6.11 -7.20
N THR A 13 4.36 -5.50 -6.02
CA THR A 13 4.39 -6.24 -4.75
C THR A 13 2.97 -6.37 -4.16
N PRO A 14 2.69 -7.43 -3.38
CA PRO A 14 1.35 -7.73 -2.86
C PRO A 14 0.71 -6.61 -2.02
N LEU A 15 1.51 -5.67 -1.51
CA LEU A 15 1.04 -4.50 -0.76
C LEU A 15 0.28 -3.51 -1.65
N PHE A 16 0.86 -3.15 -2.79
CA PHE A 16 0.32 -2.13 -3.69
C PHE A 16 -0.98 -2.55 -4.37
N ASN A 17 -1.27 -3.84 -4.37
CA ASN A 17 -2.47 -4.41 -4.97
C ASN A 17 -3.59 -4.63 -3.96
N SER A 18 -3.48 -4.18 -2.70
CA SER A 18 -4.59 -4.29 -1.74
C SER A 18 -4.95 -2.98 -1.04
N PHE A 19 -6.24 -2.82 -0.77
CA PHE A 19 -6.80 -1.62 -0.14
C PHE A 19 -7.34 -1.87 1.27
N THR A 20 -7.29 -3.12 1.74
CA THR A 20 -7.94 -3.55 2.99
C THR A 20 -7.29 -3.04 4.27
N PHE A 21 -6.12 -2.40 4.16
CA PHE A 21 -5.51 -1.68 5.27
C PHE A 21 -6.25 -0.38 5.62
N VAL A 22 -6.99 0.19 4.65
CA VAL A 22 -7.78 1.41 4.89
C VAL A 22 -9.05 1.05 5.65
N LYS A 23 -9.26 1.70 6.79
CA LYS A 23 -10.48 1.54 7.60
C LYS A 23 -11.73 1.79 6.75
N GLY A 24 -12.67 0.84 6.77
CA GLY A 24 -13.90 0.90 5.98
C GLY A 24 -13.80 0.27 4.59
N ILE A 25 -12.60 -0.10 4.13
CA ILE A 25 -12.40 -0.86 2.90
C ILE A 25 -12.24 -2.34 3.24
N GLY A 26 -13.34 -3.09 3.18
CA GLY A 26 -13.31 -4.55 3.26
C GLY A 26 -13.12 -5.22 1.90
N VAL A 27 -13.04 -6.55 1.89
CA VAL A 27 -12.89 -7.37 0.67
C VAL A 27 -13.95 -7.03 -0.39
N LYS A 28 -15.22 -6.84 0.00
CA LYS A 28 -16.30 -6.47 -0.92
C LYS A 28 -16.06 -5.11 -1.60
N ALA A 29 -15.59 -4.13 -0.85
CA ALA A 29 -15.27 -2.80 -1.38
C ALA A 29 -14.06 -2.86 -2.31
N GLU A 30 -13.04 -3.65 -1.97
CA GLU A 30 -11.89 -3.92 -2.81
C GLU A 30 -12.27 -4.61 -4.13
N THR A 31 -13.14 -5.63 -4.10
CA THR A 31 -13.64 -6.29 -5.32
C THR A 31 -14.35 -5.28 -6.22
N LYS A 32 -15.23 -4.44 -5.65
CA LYS A 32 -15.92 -3.39 -6.40
C LYS A 32 -14.94 -2.39 -7.02
N LEU A 33 -13.90 -1.98 -6.29
CA LEU A 33 -12.84 -1.11 -6.84
C LEU A 33 -12.16 -1.76 -8.05
N ARG A 34 -11.84 -3.07 -7.97
CA ARG A 34 -11.21 -3.81 -9.07
C ARG A 34 -12.12 -3.89 -10.30
N GLU A 35 -13.40 -4.14 -10.11
CA GLU A 35 -14.42 -4.13 -11.18
C GLU A 35 -14.53 -2.75 -11.84
N LEU A 36 -14.36 -1.68 -11.06
CA LEU A 36 -14.33 -0.29 -11.51
C LEU A 36 -12.96 0.15 -12.06
N GLY A 37 -12.02 -0.78 -12.25
CA GLY A 37 -10.72 -0.51 -12.87
C GLY A 37 -9.67 0.12 -11.94
N ILE A 38 -9.87 0.05 -10.62
CA ILE A 38 -8.92 0.47 -9.58
C ILE A 38 -8.30 -0.79 -8.97
N ARG A 39 -7.08 -1.14 -9.39
CA ARG A 39 -6.43 -2.42 -9.06
C ARG A 39 -5.20 -2.28 -8.18
N CYS A 40 -4.57 -1.10 -8.18
CA CYS A 40 -3.41 -0.81 -7.36
C CYS A 40 -3.48 0.60 -6.75
N TRP A 41 -2.54 0.91 -5.87
CA TRP A 41 -2.42 2.22 -5.23
C TRP A 41 -2.20 3.36 -6.24
N ASN A 42 -1.48 3.09 -7.33
CA ASN A 42 -1.24 4.08 -8.39
C ASN A 42 -2.55 4.50 -9.08
N ASP A 43 -3.49 3.58 -9.26
CA ASP A 43 -4.83 3.89 -9.77
C ASP A 43 -5.57 4.86 -8.85
N VAL A 44 -5.45 4.67 -7.53
CA VAL A 44 -6.09 5.56 -6.54
C VAL A 44 -5.50 6.97 -6.60
N VAL A 45 -4.18 7.09 -6.76
CA VAL A 45 -3.49 8.38 -6.80
C VAL A 45 -3.76 9.13 -8.10
N LEU A 46 -3.77 8.44 -9.24
CA LEU A 46 -3.83 9.06 -10.58
C LEU A 46 -5.25 9.19 -11.13
N LYS A 47 -6.18 8.30 -10.78
CA LYS A 47 -7.55 8.30 -11.31
C LYS A 47 -8.48 9.07 -10.38
N LYS A 48 -9.59 9.53 -10.95
CA LYS A 48 -10.69 10.13 -10.19
C LYS A 48 -11.56 9.05 -9.55
N CYS A 49 -12.34 9.44 -8.53
CA CYS A 49 -13.35 8.57 -7.93
C CYS A 49 -14.28 8.01 -9.03
N PRO A 50 -14.45 6.68 -9.12
CA PRO A 50 -15.46 6.10 -10.00
C PRO A 50 -16.87 6.56 -9.61
N ASP A 51 -17.74 6.80 -10.59
CA ASP A 51 -19.10 7.32 -10.35
C ASP A 51 -19.95 6.41 -9.46
N LEU A 52 -19.77 5.09 -9.58
CA LEU A 52 -20.52 4.08 -8.82
C LEU A 52 -19.90 3.77 -7.44
N PHE A 53 -18.88 4.52 -7.01
CA PHE A 53 -18.20 4.31 -5.73
C PHE A 53 -18.50 5.45 -4.73
N PRO A 54 -18.78 5.16 -3.44
CA PRO A 54 -19.11 6.20 -2.48
C PRO A 54 -17.95 7.20 -2.28
N LYS A 55 -18.22 8.50 -2.49
CA LYS A 55 -17.20 9.58 -2.42
C LYS A 55 -16.48 9.65 -1.07
N GLN A 56 -17.21 9.46 0.04
CA GLN A 56 -16.60 9.47 1.37
C GLN A 56 -15.61 8.31 1.55
N MET A 57 -15.95 7.14 1.03
CA MET A 57 -15.11 5.95 1.08
C MET A 57 -13.89 6.10 0.14
N TRP A 58 -14.08 6.74 -1.02
CA TRP A 58 -12.98 7.12 -1.90
C TRP A 58 -12.00 8.08 -1.23
N TYR A 59 -12.50 9.10 -0.54
CA TYR A 59 -11.65 10.06 0.16
C TYR A 59 -10.82 9.39 1.26
N ALA A 60 -11.42 8.49 2.04
CA ALA A 60 -10.69 7.69 3.03
C ALA A 60 -9.62 6.80 2.39
N LEU A 61 -9.94 6.15 1.28
CA LEU A 61 -9.01 5.34 0.48
C LEU A 61 -7.84 6.19 -0.04
N TRP A 62 -8.13 7.32 -0.66
CA TRP A 62 -7.14 8.23 -1.21
C TRP A 62 -6.19 8.77 -0.14
N ASN A 63 -6.70 9.19 1.01
CA ASN A 63 -5.86 9.65 2.13
C ASN A 63 -4.98 8.53 2.69
N GLY A 64 -5.55 7.34 2.88
CA GLY A 64 -4.83 6.19 3.41
C GLY A 64 -3.69 5.75 2.47
N VAL A 65 -3.97 5.69 1.17
CA VAL A 65 -2.96 5.36 0.14
C VAL A 65 -1.87 6.42 0.08
N ASN A 66 -2.20 7.72 0.02
CA ASN A 66 -1.17 8.76 -0.02
C ASN A 66 -0.30 8.77 1.24
N SER A 67 -0.90 8.58 2.42
CA SER A 67 -0.15 8.49 3.67
C SER A 67 0.84 7.32 3.68
N ALA A 68 0.44 6.18 3.13
CA ALA A 68 1.30 5.00 3.01
C ALA A 68 2.40 5.20 1.95
N VAL A 69 2.08 5.84 0.82
CA VAL A 69 3.06 6.18 -0.23
C VAL A 69 4.12 7.14 0.30
N GLU A 70 3.73 8.18 1.04
CA GLU A 70 4.67 9.09 1.70
C GLU A 70 5.58 8.35 2.68
N ALA A 71 5.01 7.50 3.52
CA ALA A 71 5.76 6.73 4.51
C ALA A 71 6.75 5.76 3.83
N LEU A 72 6.38 5.15 2.70
CA LEU A 72 7.30 4.33 1.90
C LEU A 72 8.44 5.17 1.31
N LYS A 73 8.14 6.35 0.76
CA LYS A 73 9.15 7.25 0.17
C LYS A 73 10.18 7.71 1.20
N SER A 74 9.77 7.92 2.45
CA SER A 74 10.65 8.29 3.55
C SER A 74 11.23 7.10 4.34
N LEU A 75 10.93 5.86 3.92
CA LEU A 75 11.30 4.63 4.64
C LEU A 75 10.86 4.64 6.12
N ASP A 76 9.73 5.28 6.42
CA ASP A 76 9.19 5.41 7.78
C ASP A 76 8.39 4.15 8.17
N ILE A 77 9.11 3.15 8.68
CA ILE A 77 8.55 1.87 9.13
C ILE A 77 7.56 2.06 10.29
N SER A 78 7.79 3.03 11.17
CA SER A 78 6.92 3.29 12.32
C SER A 78 5.53 3.76 11.86
N LYS A 79 5.50 4.69 10.90
CA LYS A 79 4.25 5.15 10.27
C LYS A 79 3.59 4.04 9.48
N LEU A 80 4.34 3.25 8.71
CA LEU A 80 3.79 2.12 7.94
C LEU A 80 3.16 1.05 8.84
N THR A 81 3.81 0.68 9.94
CA THR A 81 3.28 -0.33 10.87
C THR A 81 2.05 0.16 11.64
N THR A 82 1.87 1.48 11.74
CA THR A 82 0.65 2.11 12.29
C THR A 82 -0.50 2.12 11.26
N LEU A 83 -0.21 2.31 9.97
CA LEU A 83 -1.20 2.34 8.89
C LEU A 83 -1.65 0.93 8.46
N ILE A 84 -0.70 0.00 8.39
CA ILE A 84 -0.91 -1.35 7.87
C ILE A 84 -1.18 -2.30 9.04
N PRO A 85 -2.28 -3.09 9.01
CA PRO A 85 -2.54 -4.09 10.03
C PRO A 85 -1.38 -5.09 10.17
N LYS A 86 -1.13 -5.55 11.40
CA LYS A 86 -0.05 -6.50 11.71
C LYS A 86 -0.09 -7.77 10.83
N THR A 87 -1.28 -8.27 10.52
CA THR A 87 -1.49 -9.44 9.63
C THR A 87 -1.03 -9.21 8.19
N GLN A 88 -0.76 -7.97 7.81
CA GLN A 88 -0.31 -7.57 6.49
C GLN A 88 1.12 -6.99 6.48
N HIS A 89 1.80 -6.92 7.64
CA HIS A 89 3.17 -6.39 7.73
C HIS A 89 4.17 -7.15 6.86
N TRP A 90 3.98 -8.45 6.68
CA TRP A 90 4.83 -9.26 5.79
C TRP A 90 4.85 -8.73 4.34
N LYS A 91 3.79 -8.03 3.90
CA LYS A 91 3.74 -7.41 2.56
C LYS A 91 4.68 -6.21 2.43
N LEU A 92 5.18 -5.65 3.54
CA LEU A 92 6.15 -4.57 3.54
C LEU A 92 7.56 -5.08 3.24
N ILE A 93 7.89 -6.32 3.63
CA ILE A 93 9.23 -6.93 3.55
C ILE A 93 9.92 -6.71 2.19
N PRO A 94 9.28 -6.94 1.03
CA PRO A 94 9.93 -6.75 -0.26
C PRO A 94 10.46 -5.32 -0.50
N ASN A 95 9.90 -4.31 0.17
CA ASN A 95 10.31 -2.91 0.04
C ASN A 95 11.50 -2.54 0.94
N PHE A 96 11.94 -3.45 1.81
CA PHE A 96 13.00 -3.22 2.79
C PHE A 96 14.10 -4.28 2.73
N LEU A 97 14.17 -5.11 1.68
CA LEU A 97 15.16 -6.19 1.57
C LEU A 97 16.60 -5.68 1.77
N ASP A 98 16.93 -4.52 1.20
CA ASP A 98 18.25 -3.89 1.33
C ASP A 98 18.49 -3.22 2.69
N HIS A 99 17.49 -3.20 3.57
CA HIS A 99 17.48 -2.50 4.87
C HIS A 99 17.08 -3.42 6.03
N ILE A 100 17.06 -4.74 5.80
CA ILE A 100 16.73 -5.76 6.79
C ILE A 100 18.00 -6.50 7.19
N ALA A 101 18.22 -6.67 8.50
CA ALA A 101 19.18 -7.62 9.02
C ALA A 101 18.50 -8.99 9.18
N TYR A 102 19.15 -10.04 8.67
CA TYR A 102 18.70 -11.41 8.83
C TYR A 102 19.42 -12.02 10.03
N LEU A 103 18.65 -12.43 11.05
CA LEU A 103 19.17 -13.15 12.19
C LEU A 103 18.91 -14.64 11.97
N ASP A 104 20.00 -15.39 11.78
CA ASP A 104 19.93 -16.84 11.78
C ASP A 104 19.78 -17.33 13.23
N ILE A 105 18.78 -18.18 13.49
CA ILE A 105 18.53 -18.74 14.81
C ILE A 105 18.67 -20.26 14.76
N GLU A 106 19.78 -20.78 15.29
CA GLU A 106 19.93 -22.20 15.53
C GLU A 106 19.23 -22.59 16.84
N THR A 107 18.33 -23.56 16.77
CA THR A 107 17.68 -24.15 17.96
C THR A 107 18.24 -25.55 18.18
N THR A 108 18.87 -25.78 19.35
CA THR A 108 19.40 -27.09 19.79
C THR A 108 18.29 -28.02 20.30
#